data_AF-A0A432GSC7-F1
#
_entry.id   AF-A0A432GSC7-F1
#
_cell.length_a   1.000
_cell.length_b   1.000
_cell.length_c   1.000
_cell.angle_alpha   90.00
_cell.angle_beta   90.00
_cell.angle_gamma   90.00
#
_symmetry.space_group_name_H-M   'P 1'
#
loop_
_entity.id
_entity.type
_entity.pdbx_description
1 polymer ?
#
loop_
_entity_poly.entity_id
_entity_poly.type
_entity_poly.pdbx_seq_one_letter_code
_entity_poly.pdbx_strand_id
1 'polypeptide(L)'
;MITRMLQKEGLPLDLAYMVPVESNFNVRARSKKSAVGLWQFIASTGRIYGLKINRWIDERRDPVLATKAAITYLKHLYGIFGDWELAMAAYNSGEGRVKRAINRAKKKGRKHNFWSLRLPRETMGYVPSIMAMAVIFKNPKRYGFGHVRPLSPMDETKASLTVAFSLEEVAKRSKMSFSALRDKNPALFLGVPPMTQTSYSFYVPQNNRQELMASLKQNPNPSKKWGHSYNALLGSSNRVTRVLEKFGAPIYFRVKTGDNLWDLARKHKTSIRRLARWNRLNSKSVLRVNRRLKIYVPTWRVFREVARNSSYSSTRLIALRIRVPKGGALSVIAEKYRTSVRKLMRWNKLSNPHAIRAGQRLVVGYRKASNSNLPREASVIRVPRNTTLSHLAIRYKTSARKLMTWNGLTNSRQLRTGMRLYVKAPEKIKRKQQKRIVAKKNSRRLIKVRHKIIRVRNGDTLWGIARIYRTTVKVLVALNELKSESHLRLNQKLIVPYPS
;
A
#
# COMPACT_ATOMS: atom_id res chain seq x y z
N MET A 1 -30.25 -2.63 -15.06
CA MET A 1 -29.21 -3.67 -14.86
C MET A 1 -29.81 -5.00 -14.38
N ILE A 2 -30.35 -5.10 -13.14
CA ILE A 2 -30.78 -6.38 -12.54
C ILE A 2 -31.88 -7.08 -13.36
N THR A 3 -32.96 -6.36 -13.70
CA THR A 3 -34.07 -6.89 -14.51
C THR A 3 -33.61 -7.44 -15.85
N ARG A 4 -32.74 -6.70 -16.56
CA ARG A 4 -32.09 -7.16 -17.80
C ARG A 4 -31.32 -8.48 -17.60
N MET A 5 -30.59 -8.62 -16.48
CA MET A 5 -29.84 -9.85 -16.19
C MET A 5 -30.77 -11.02 -15.85
N LEU A 6 -31.86 -10.79 -15.12
CA LEU A 6 -32.89 -11.80 -14.83
C LEU A 6 -33.57 -12.27 -16.11
N GLN A 7 -34.00 -11.32 -16.97
CA GLN A 7 -34.63 -11.60 -18.24
C GLN A 7 -33.76 -12.47 -19.14
N LYS A 8 -32.47 -12.12 -19.25
CA LYS A 8 -31.49 -12.88 -20.04
C LYS A 8 -31.36 -14.34 -19.59
N GLU A 9 -31.58 -14.61 -18.31
CA GLU A 9 -31.44 -15.93 -17.70
C GLU A 9 -32.78 -16.67 -17.57
N GLY A 10 -33.88 -16.07 -18.07
CA GLY A 10 -35.23 -16.65 -18.02
C GLY A 10 -35.87 -16.66 -16.63
N LEU A 11 -35.44 -15.78 -15.72
CA LEU A 11 -35.98 -15.71 -14.35
C LEU A 11 -37.11 -14.66 -14.25
N PRO A 12 -38.06 -14.85 -13.31
CA PRO A 12 -39.05 -13.83 -13.01
C PRO A 12 -38.40 -12.49 -12.65
N LEU A 13 -38.86 -11.42 -13.30
CA LEU A 13 -38.29 -10.08 -13.11
C LEU A 13 -38.52 -9.54 -11.69
N ASP A 14 -39.57 -10.03 -11.02
CA ASP A 14 -39.93 -9.63 -9.67
C ASP A 14 -38.91 -10.08 -8.61
N LEU A 15 -38.02 -11.02 -8.94
CA LEU A 15 -36.87 -11.35 -8.08
C LEU A 15 -35.93 -10.15 -7.87
N ALA A 16 -36.01 -9.12 -8.72
CA ALA A 16 -35.28 -7.86 -8.50
C ALA A 16 -35.70 -7.18 -7.18
N TYR A 17 -36.93 -7.39 -6.70
CA TYR A 17 -37.45 -6.79 -5.47
C TYR A 17 -36.94 -7.46 -4.19
N MET A 18 -36.14 -8.53 -4.31
CA MET A 18 -35.33 -9.01 -3.20
C MET A 18 -34.29 -7.97 -2.76
N VAL A 19 -33.71 -7.21 -3.69
CA VAL A 19 -32.65 -6.23 -3.41
C VAL A 19 -33.08 -5.11 -2.45
N PRO A 20 -34.26 -4.46 -2.60
CA PRO A 20 -34.71 -3.48 -1.62
C PRO A 20 -34.93 -4.08 -0.23
N VAL A 21 -35.46 -5.31 -0.13
CA VAL A 21 -35.65 -6.02 1.15
C VAL A 21 -34.30 -6.36 1.81
N GLU A 22 -33.32 -6.80 1.02
CA GLU A 22 -31.99 -7.21 1.53
C GLU A 22 -31.13 -6.03 1.97
N SER A 23 -31.07 -4.97 1.17
CA SER A 23 -30.07 -3.90 1.38
C SER A 23 -30.56 -2.50 1.08
N ASN A 24 -31.81 -2.33 0.64
CA ASN A 24 -32.31 -1.08 0.09
C ASN A 24 -31.37 -0.49 -0.98
N PHE A 25 -30.94 -1.33 -1.93
CA PHE A 25 -29.99 -0.99 -3.00
C PHE A 25 -28.61 -0.49 -2.54
N ASN A 26 -28.24 -0.69 -1.27
CA ASN A 26 -26.95 -0.25 -0.75
C ASN A 26 -25.84 -1.27 -0.99
N VAL A 27 -24.99 -1.01 -1.99
CA VAL A 27 -23.82 -1.84 -2.35
C VAL A 27 -22.77 -1.97 -1.23
N ARG A 28 -22.82 -1.13 -0.20
CA ARG A 28 -21.93 -1.15 0.98
C ARG A 28 -22.62 -1.70 2.23
N ALA A 29 -23.90 -2.07 2.17
CA ALA A 29 -24.65 -2.60 3.30
C ALA A 29 -23.93 -3.78 3.93
N ARG A 30 -23.96 -3.85 5.27
CA ARG A 30 -23.39 -4.96 6.03
C ARG A 30 -24.29 -5.32 7.20
N SER A 31 -24.79 -6.54 7.23
CA SER A 31 -25.62 -7.02 8.35
C SER A 31 -24.80 -7.40 9.59
N LYS A 32 -25.49 -7.56 10.73
CA LYS A 32 -24.92 -8.13 11.97
C LYS A 32 -24.31 -9.52 11.74
N LYS A 33 -24.91 -10.33 10.85
CA LYS A 33 -24.43 -11.66 10.43
C LYS A 33 -23.29 -11.58 9.40
N SER A 34 -22.77 -10.39 9.07
CA SER A 34 -21.69 -10.14 8.09
C SER A 34 -22.04 -10.49 6.63
N ALA A 35 -23.33 -10.48 6.30
CA ALA A 35 -23.78 -10.39 4.91
C ALA A 35 -23.40 -9.01 4.33
N VAL A 36 -23.10 -8.94 3.03
CA VAL A 36 -22.58 -7.71 2.40
C VAL A 36 -23.20 -7.47 1.03
N GLY A 37 -23.43 -6.20 0.70
CA GLY A 37 -23.78 -5.72 -0.64
C GLY A 37 -25.26 -5.84 -0.99
N LEU A 38 -25.58 -5.65 -2.28
CA LEU A 38 -26.96 -5.58 -2.77
C LEU A 38 -27.80 -6.79 -2.35
N TRP A 39 -27.20 -7.96 -2.48
CA TRP A 39 -27.83 -9.27 -2.28
C TRP A 39 -27.50 -9.87 -0.91
N GLN A 40 -26.89 -9.10 0.01
CA GLN A 40 -26.56 -9.56 1.37
C GLN A 40 -25.89 -10.95 1.43
N PHE A 41 -24.89 -11.18 0.58
CA PHE A 41 -24.18 -12.46 0.60
C PHE A 41 -23.33 -12.62 1.87
N ILE A 42 -23.52 -13.74 2.58
CA ILE A 42 -22.51 -14.25 3.51
C ILE A 42 -21.26 -14.64 2.71
N ALA A 43 -20.08 -14.41 3.27
CA ALA A 43 -18.83 -14.60 2.52
C ALA A 43 -18.58 -16.06 2.09
N SER A 44 -19.07 -17.06 2.83
CA SER A 44 -18.97 -18.47 2.41
C SER A 44 -19.85 -18.72 1.18
N THR A 45 -21.13 -18.36 1.25
CA THR A 45 -22.09 -18.50 0.16
C THR A 45 -21.64 -17.74 -1.09
N GLY A 46 -21.18 -16.50 -0.94
CA GLY A 46 -20.66 -15.72 -2.07
C GLY A 46 -19.51 -16.42 -2.80
N ARG A 47 -18.60 -17.09 -2.07
CA ARG A 47 -17.51 -17.87 -2.70
C ARG A 47 -18.01 -19.09 -3.46
N ILE A 48 -19.01 -19.79 -2.90
CA ILE A 48 -19.63 -20.95 -3.57
C ILE A 48 -20.19 -20.52 -4.94
N TYR A 49 -20.81 -19.34 -5.02
CA TYR A 49 -21.36 -18.78 -6.25
C TYR A 49 -20.38 -17.85 -7.00
N GLY A 50 -19.07 -18.07 -6.84
CA GLY A 50 -18.05 -17.49 -7.71
C GLY A 50 -17.55 -16.09 -7.35
N LEU A 51 -17.98 -15.48 -6.24
CA LEU A 51 -17.49 -14.17 -5.81
C LEU A 51 -16.13 -14.25 -5.13
N LYS A 52 -15.18 -13.42 -5.58
CA LYS A 52 -13.86 -13.26 -4.95
C LYS A 52 -13.96 -12.33 -3.74
N ILE A 53 -13.65 -12.88 -2.58
CA ILE A 53 -13.72 -12.17 -1.29
C ILE A 53 -12.41 -12.36 -0.54
N ASN A 54 -11.57 -11.33 -0.58
CA ASN A 54 -10.28 -11.24 0.08
C ASN A 54 -10.04 -9.82 0.62
N ARG A 55 -8.82 -9.52 1.04
CA ARG A 55 -8.51 -8.22 1.69
C ARG A 55 -8.42 -7.02 0.73
N TRP A 56 -8.40 -7.27 -0.57
CA TRP A 56 -8.29 -6.25 -1.62
C TRP A 56 -9.56 -6.15 -2.45
N ILE A 57 -10.30 -7.25 -2.57
CA ILE A 57 -11.55 -7.30 -3.32
C ILE A 57 -12.63 -7.92 -2.46
N ASP A 58 -13.80 -7.29 -2.42
CA ASP A 58 -15.04 -7.89 -1.95
C ASP A 58 -16.11 -7.77 -3.04
N GLU A 59 -16.17 -8.76 -3.96
CA GLU A 59 -17.08 -8.74 -5.12
C GLU A 59 -18.55 -8.82 -4.74
N ARG A 60 -18.88 -9.10 -3.47
CA ARG A 60 -20.26 -8.94 -2.96
C ARG A 60 -20.76 -7.50 -3.08
N ARG A 61 -19.84 -6.54 -3.14
CA ARG A 61 -20.14 -5.12 -3.34
C ARG A 61 -20.17 -4.72 -4.82
N ASP A 62 -19.74 -5.59 -5.74
CA ASP A 62 -19.85 -5.34 -7.18
C ASP A 62 -21.29 -5.62 -7.63
N PRO A 63 -22.04 -4.61 -8.12
CA PRO A 63 -23.44 -4.80 -8.48
C PRO A 63 -23.68 -5.88 -9.53
N VAL A 64 -22.83 -5.94 -10.56
CA VAL A 64 -22.99 -6.88 -11.68
C VAL A 64 -22.58 -8.29 -11.23
N LEU A 65 -21.42 -8.43 -10.59
CA LEU A 65 -20.93 -9.76 -10.18
C LEU A 65 -21.81 -10.35 -9.07
N ALA A 66 -22.22 -9.57 -8.08
CA ALA A 66 -23.13 -10.03 -7.04
C ALA A 66 -24.50 -10.42 -7.61
N THR A 67 -25.02 -9.70 -8.60
CA THR A 67 -26.28 -10.05 -9.27
C THR A 67 -26.14 -11.35 -10.06
N LYS A 68 -25.04 -11.55 -10.78
CA LYS A 68 -24.77 -12.82 -11.47
C LYS A 68 -24.75 -13.99 -10.47
N ALA A 69 -24.05 -13.84 -9.35
CA ALA A 69 -24.00 -14.85 -8.29
C ALA A 69 -25.37 -15.11 -7.66
N ALA A 70 -26.17 -14.07 -7.44
CA ALA A 70 -27.54 -14.20 -6.92
C ALA A 70 -28.44 -14.97 -7.88
N ILE A 71 -28.38 -14.68 -9.19
CA ILE A 71 -29.13 -15.41 -10.20
C ILE A 71 -28.74 -16.88 -10.21
N THR A 72 -27.44 -17.20 -10.20
CA THR A 72 -26.97 -18.59 -10.13
C THR A 72 -27.48 -19.29 -8.86
N TYR A 73 -27.46 -18.59 -7.72
CA TYR A 73 -27.98 -19.15 -6.46
C TYR A 73 -29.49 -19.38 -6.52
N LEU A 74 -30.26 -18.43 -7.02
CA LEU A 74 -31.72 -18.55 -7.15
C LEU A 74 -32.13 -19.66 -8.11
N LYS A 75 -31.43 -19.84 -9.25
CA LYS A 75 -31.63 -20.98 -10.15
C LYS A 75 -31.40 -22.31 -9.43
N HIS A 76 -30.33 -22.41 -8.66
CA HIS A 76 -30.05 -23.61 -7.87
C HIS A 76 -31.17 -23.91 -6.85
N LEU A 77 -31.60 -22.89 -6.10
CA LEU A 77 -32.69 -23.06 -5.12
C LEU A 77 -34.01 -23.44 -5.79
N TYR A 78 -34.35 -22.81 -6.92
CA TYR A 78 -35.53 -23.17 -7.69
C TYR A 78 -35.45 -24.61 -8.22
N GLY A 79 -34.28 -25.05 -8.70
CA GLY A 79 -34.08 -26.44 -9.12
C GLY A 79 -34.30 -27.46 -8.00
N ILE A 80 -34.10 -27.08 -6.74
CA ILE A 80 -34.36 -27.95 -5.58
C ILE A 80 -35.85 -27.96 -5.18
N PHE A 81 -36.50 -26.79 -5.19
CA PHE A 81 -37.83 -26.63 -4.60
C PHE A 81 -38.98 -26.58 -5.62
N GLY A 82 -38.69 -26.26 -6.89
CA GLY A 82 -39.69 -26.09 -7.95
C GLY A 82 -40.64 -24.91 -7.75
N ASP A 83 -40.34 -24.01 -6.81
CA ASP A 83 -41.26 -22.98 -6.33
C ASP A 83 -40.46 -21.75 -5.89
N TRP A 84 -40.87 -20.56 -6.35
CA TRP A 84 -40.11 -19.33 -6.11
C TRP A 84 -40.27 -18.82 -4.68
N GLU A 85 -41.43 -18.98 -4.03
CA GLU A 85 -41.59 -18.62 -2.62
C GLU A 85 -40.68 -19.44 -1.71
N LEU A 86 -40.59 -20.75 -1.95
CA LEU A 86 -39.68 -21.65 -1.23
C LEU A 86 -38.22 -21.35 -1.55
N ALA A 87 -37.89 -21.01 -2.81
CA ALA A 87 -36.55 -20.57 -3.17
C ALA A 87 -36.15 -19.28 -2.44
N MET A 88 -37.02 -18.28 -2.38
CA MET A 88 -36.77 -17.04 -1.62
C MET A 88 -36.66 -17.31 -0.11
N ALA A 89 -37.51 -18.17 0.45
CA ALA A 89 -37.42 -18.58 1.86
C ALA A 89 -36.09 -19.32 2.17
N ALA A 90 -35.62 -20.14 1.24
CA ALA A 90 -34.35 -20.85 1.35
C ALA A 90 -33.14 -19.92 1.20
N TYR A 91 -33.25 -18.87 0.38
CA TYR A 91 -32.23 -17.82 0.25
C TYR A 91 -31.98 -17.13 1.60
N ASN A 92 -33.06 -16.76 2.29
CA ASN A 92 -32.99 -16.08 3.60
C ASN A 92 -32.54 -17.02 4.73
N SER A 93 -33.10 -18.23 4.77
CA SER A 93 -33.04 -19.10 5.96
C SER A 93 -32.14 -20.33 5.81
N GLY A 94 -31.63 -20.56 4.60
CA GLY A 94 -30.82 -21.71 4.23
C GLY A 94 -31.65 -22.87 3.67
N GLU A 95 -31.17 -23.45 2.57
CA GLU A 95 -31.77 -24.60 1.86
C GLU A 95 -32.14 -25.76 2.80
N GLY A 96 -31.20 -26.23 3.63
CA GLY A 96 -31.42 -27.37 4.51
C GLY A 96 -32.52 -27.14 5.55
N ARG A 97 -32.79 -25.89 5.93
CA ARG A 97 -33.88 -25.56 6.85
C ARG A 97 -35.24 -25.74 6.17
N VAL A 98 -35.38 -25.20 4.97
CA VAL A 98 -36.61 -25.32 4.16
C VAL A 98 -36.85 -26.78 3.79
N LYS A 99 -35.82 -27.51 3.34
CA LYS A 99 -35.91 -28.95 3.04
C LYS A 99 -36.41 -29.77 4.23
N ARG A 100 -35.88 -29.51 5.44
CA ARG A 100 -36.37 -30.17 6.67
C ARG A 100 -37.81 -29.81 7.00
N ALA A 101 -38.24 -28.57 6.76
CA ALA A 101 -39.62 -28.16 6.98
C ALA A 101 -40.58 -28.89 6.02
N ILE A 102 -40.24 -28.94 4.73
CA ILE A 102 -40.97 -29.69 3.70
C ILE A 102 -41.07 -31.17 4.07
N ASN A 103 -39.95 -31.82 4.39
CA ASN A 103 -39.95 -33.24 4.74
C ASN A 103 -40.83 -33.54 5.97
N ARG A 104 -40.84 -32.63 6.95
CA ARG A 104 -41.70 -32.76 8.14
C ARG A 104 -43.18 -32.59 7.82
N ALA A 105 -43.53 -31.71 6.88
CA ALA A 105 -44.90 -31.54 6.40
C ALA A 105 -45.35 -32.76 5.59
N LYS A 106 -44.52 -33.24 4.67
CA LYS A 106 -44.77 -34.47 3.87
C LYS A 106 -45.01 -35.69 4.76
N LYS A 107 -44.16 -35.91 5.77
CA LYS A 107 -44.34 -37.00 6.76
C LYS A 107 -45.67 -36.95 7.52
N LYS A 108 -46.29 -35.76 7.61
CA LYS A 108 -47.57 -35.55 8.29
C LYS A 108 -48.77 -35.46 7.33
N GLY A 109 -48.57 -35.76 6.04
CA GLY A 109 -49.62 -35.61 5.02
C GLY A 109 -50.10 -34.16 4.81
N ARG A 110 -49.30 -33.15 5.20
CA ARG A 110 -49.69 -31.74 5.13
C ARG A 110 -49.20 -31.09 3.85
N LYS A 111 -49.90 -30.03 3.42
CA LYS A 111 -49.43 -29.11 2.38
C LYS A 111 -48.03 -28.60 2.73
N HIS A 112 -47.18 -28.43 1.71
CA HIS A 112 -45.76 -28.12 1.87
C HIS A 112 -45.31 -26.94 1.00
N ASN A 113 -46.24 -26.06 0.62
CA ASN A 113 -45.93 -24.77 0.01
C ASN A 113 -45.50 -23.77 1.11
N PHE A 114 -44.91 -22.64 0.71
CA PHE A 114 -44.36 -21.65 1.65
C PHE A 114 -45.36 -21.25 2.76
N TRP A 115 -46.62 -20.99 2.39
CA TRP A 115 -47.66 -20.48 3.30
C TRP A 115 -48.11 -21.50 4.34
N SER A 116 -47.96 -22.80 4.08
CA SER A 116 -48.32 -23.85 5.03
C SER A 116 -47.16 -24.35 5.89
N LEU A 117 -45.91 -23.96 5.56
CA LEU A 117 -44.73 -24.39 6.30
C LEU A 117 -44.48 -23.55 7.55
N ARG A 118 -44.07 -24.23 8.63
CA ARG A 118 -43.58 -23.57 9.84
C ARG A 118 -42.09 -23.25 9.72
N LEU A 119 -41.78 -22.02 9.32
CA LEU A 119 -40.42 -21.46 9.23
C LEU A 119 -40.19 -20.38 10.32
N PRO A 120 -38.94 -19.92 10.55
CA PRO A 120 -38.67 -18.83 11.47
C PRO A 120 -39.45 -17.56 11.11
N ARG A 121 -39.85 -16.77 12.12
CA ARG A 121 -40.63 -15.52 11.93
C ARG A 121 -39.96 -14.54 10.96
N GLU A 122 -38.63 -14.42 11.02
CA GLU A 122 -37.82 -13.61 10.07
C GLU A 122 -38.08 -14.04 8.62
N THR A 123 -38.11 -15.35 8.36
CA THR A 123 -38.31 -15.92 7.02
C THR A 123 -39.76 -15.84 6.57
N MET A 124 -40.71 -16.05 7.49
CA MET A 124 -42.14 -15.90 7.20
C MET A 124 -42.50 -14.46 6.86
N GLY A 125 -41.79 -13.47 7.40
CA GLY A 125 -41.95 -12.06 7.00
C GLY A 125 -41.20 -11.68 5.71
N TYR A 126 -40.18 -12.44 5.33
CA TYR A 126 -39.29 -12.11 4.22
C TYR A 126 -39.97 -12.18 2.84
N VAL A 127 -40.61 -13.30 2.50
CA VAL A 127 -41.28 -13.48 1.20
C VAL A 127 -42.43 -12.49 1.01
N PRO A 128 -43.35 -12.29 1.98
CA PRO A 128 -44.38 -11.26 1.88
C PRO A 128 -43.81 -9.85 1.70
N SER A 129 -42.67 -9.52 2.35
CA SER A 129 -42.03 -8.22 2.17
C SER A 129 -41.55 -8.00 0.73
N ILE A 130 -41.06 -9.05 0.06
CA ILE A 130 -40.65 -8.97 -1.35
C ILE A 130 -41.86 -8.73 -2.25
N MET A 131 -42.95 -9.47 -2.01
CA MET A 131 -44.21 -9.29 -2.74
C MET A 131 -44.77 -7.88 -2.54
N ALA A 132 -44.78 -7.37 -1.30
CA ALA A 132 -45.21 -6.01 -0.99
C ALA A 132 -44.34 -4.96 -1.71
N MET A 133 -43.01 -5.14 -1.72
CA MET A 133 -42.11 -4.27 -2.48
C MET A 133 -42.43 -4.32 -3.98
N ALA A 134 -42.66 -5.51 -4.55
CA ALA A 134 -43.04 -5.63 -5.96
C ALA A 134 -44.33 -4.85 -6.28
N VAL A 135 -45.34 -4.95 -5.43
CA VAL A 135 -46.61 -4.22 -5.57
C VAL A 135 -46.39 -2.71 -5.49
N ILE A 136 -45.61 -2.22 -4.50
CA ILE A 136 -45.33 -0.78 -4.32
C ILE A 136 -44.54 -0.23 -5.51
N PHE A 137 -43.46 -0.90 -5.93
CA PHE A 137 -42.61 -0.44 -7.01
C PHE A 137 -43.31 -0.44 -8.37
N LYS A 138 -44.25 -1.36 -8.60
CA LYS A 138 -45.09 -1.38 -9.81
C LYS A 138 -46.19 -0.33 -9.78
N ASN A 139 -46.56 0.18 -8.61
CA ASN A 139 -47.67 1.12 -8.42
C ASN A 139 -47.28 2.35 -7.59
N PRO A 140 -46.18 3.07 -7.90
CA PRO A 140 -45.63 4.08 -7.00
C PRO A 140 -46.62 5.22 -6.71
N LYS A 141 -47.41 5.66 -7.70
CA LYS A 141 -48.43 6.70 -7.52
C LYS A 141 -49.50 6.30 -6.50
N ARG A 142 -50.00 5.06 -6.57
CA ARG A 142 -51.02 4.52 -5.67
C ARG A 142 -50.58 4.53 -4.20
N TYR A 143 -49.27 4.36 -3.96
CA TYR A 143 -48.68 4.32 -2.63
C TYR A 143 -47.98 5.65 -2.24
N GLY A 144 -48.32 6.78 -2.88
CA GLY A 144 -47.81 8.11 -2.51
C GLY A 144 -46.41 8.45 -3.03
N PHE A 145 -45.80 7.61 -3.85
CA PHE A 145 -44.46 7.80 -4.42
C PHE A 145 -44.46 8.37 -5.85
N GLY A 146 -45.57 9.00 -6.29
CA GLY A 146 -45.67 9.58 -7.63
C GLY A 146 -44.64 10.68 -7.93
N HIS A 147 -44.09 11.31 -6.89
CA HIS A 147 -43.06 12.35 -6.97
C HIS A 147 -41.64 11.77 -7.08
N VAL A 148 -41.46 10.47 -6.83
CA VAL A 148 -40.13 9.83 -6.84
C VAL A 148 -39.70 9.60 -8.29
N ARG A 149 -38.56 10.20 -8.66
CA ARG A 149 -37.99 10.03 -10.00
C ARG A 149 -37.00 8.86 -10.02
N PRO A 150 -37.07 7.95 -11.00
CA PRO A 150 -36.05 6.92 -11.18
C PRO A 150 -34.66 7.55 -11.41
N LEU A 151 -33.64 6.95 -10.81
CA LEU A 151 -32.25 7.29 -11.12
C LEU A 151 -31.88 6.76 -12.51
N SER A 152 -30.95 7.45 -13.17
CA SER A 152 -30.37 6.94 -14.41
C SER A 152 -29.76 5.56 -14.20
N PRO A 153 -29.85 4.65 -15.18
CA PRO A 153 -29.19 3.36 -15.12
C PRO A 153 -27.70 3.49 -14.81
N MET A 154 -27.17 2.55 -14.04
CA MET A 154 -25.73 2.47 -13.76
C MET A 154 -24.95 2.34 -15.08
N ASP A 155 -23.93 3.20 -15.26
CA ASP A 155 -22.94 3.00 -16.32
C ASP A 155 -22.04 1.82 -15.95
N GLU A 156 -22.20 0.72 -16.71
CA GLU A 156 -21.47 -0.54 -16.52
C GLU A 156 -20.12 -0.56 -17.25
N THR A 157 -19.70 0.56 -17.86
CA THR A 157 -18.43 0.68 -18.57
C THR A 157 -17.24 0.31 -17.68
N LYS A 158 -16.39 -0.59 -18.17
CA LYS A 158 -15.17 -1.04 -17.49
C LYS A 158 -13.91 -0.71 -18.28
N ALA A 159 -12.83 -0.51 -17.55
CA ALA A 159 -11.47 -0.56 -18.05
C ALA A 159 -10.67 -1.60 -17.27
N SER A 160 -9.59 -2.09 -17.88
CA SER A 160 -8.67 -3.04 -17.26
C SER A 160 -7.24 -2.51 -17.37
N LEU A 161 -6.49 -2.57 -16.28
CA LEU A 161 -5.08 -2.17 -16.25
C LEU A 161 -4.26 -3.17 -15.43
N THR A 162 -2.96 -3.18 -15.66
CA THR A 162 -2.05 -3.92 -14.79
C THR A 162 -2.12 -3.34 -13.38
N VAL A 163 -1.90 -4.17 -12.36
CA VAL A 163 -1.92 -3.68 -10.98
C VAL A 163 -0.93 -2.56 -10.76
N ALA A 164 0.14 -2.49 -11.57
CA ALA A 164 1.13 -1.41 -11.60
C ALA A 164 0.54 0.01 -11.78
N PHE A 165 -0.73 0.16 -12.14
CA PHE A 165 -1.44 1.43 -12.05
C PHE A 165 -2.24 1.52 -10.76
N SER A 166 -1.85 2.43 -9.87
CA SER A 166 -2.66 2.73 -8.68
C SER A 166 -3.98 3.40 -9.04
N LEU A 167 -5.02 3.24 -8.21
CA LEU A 167 -6.31 3.92 -8.42
C LEU A 167 -6.20 5.47 -8.42
N GLU A 168 -5.21 6.05 -7.72
CA GLU A 168 -4.95 7.51 -7.79
C GLU A 168 -4.43 7.93 -9.17
N GLU A 169 -3.51 7.13 -9.74
CA GLU A 169 -3.00 7.36 -11.09
C GLU A 169 -4.11 7.17 -12.13
N VAL A 170 -4.93 6.12 -11.98
CA VAL A 170 -6.10 5.90 -12.85
C VAL A 170 -7.04 7.09 -12.79
N ALA A 171 -7.42 7.54 -11.59
CA ALA A 171 -8.30 8.70 -11.42
C ALA A 171 -7.72 9.96 -12.08
N LYS A 172 -6.42 10.21 -11.89
CA LYS A 172 -5.74 11.35 -12.52
C LYS A 172 -5.80 11.27 -14.05
N ARG A 173 -5.47 10.11 -14.63
CA ARG A 173 -5.44 9.92 -16.09
C ARG A 173 -6.83 9.92 -16.72
N SER A 174 -7.83 9.43 -16.00
CA SER A 174 -9.22 9.43 -16.43
C SER A 174 -9.94 10.76 -16.18
N LYS A 175 -9.22 11.80 -15.69
CA LYS A 175 -9.78 13.10 -15.28
C LYS A 175 -10.93 12.99 -14.27
N MET A 176 -10.80 12.06 -13.32
CA MET A 176 -11.76 11.85 -12.22
C MET A 176 -11.13 12.18 -10.86
N SER A 177 -11.97 12.54 -9.90
CA SER A 177 -11.52 12.55 -8.50
C SER A 177 -11.31 11.11 -8.02
N PHE A 178 -10.31 10.91 -7.15
CA PHE A 178 -10.06 9.60 -6.55
C PHE A 178 -11.28 9.07 -5.77
N SER A 179 -12.03 9.96 -5.10
CA SER A 179 -13.26 9.56 -4.40
C SER A 179 -14.31 9.05 -5.38
N ALA A 180 -14.59 9.78 -6.46
CA ALA A 180 -15.58 9.37 -7.45
C ALA A 180 -15.25 8.00 -8.07
N LEU A 181 -13.98 7.78 -8.43
CA LEU A 181 -13.54 6.49 -8.96
C LEU A 181 -13.68 5.37 -7.91
N ARG A 182 -13.24 5.61 -6.67
CA ARG A 182 -13.39 4.64 -5.57
C ARG A 182 -14.86 4.35 -5.28
N ASP A 183 -15.71 5.36 -5.34
CA ASP A 183 -17.10 5.24 -4.93
C ASP A 183 -17.92 4.42 -5.95
N LYS A 184 -17.56 4.53 -7.24
CA LYS A 184 -18.02 3.65 -8.34
C LYS A 184 -17.45 2.23 -8.28
N ASN A 185 -16.36 2.02 -7.55
CA ASN A 185 -15.68 0.73 -7.43
C ASN A 185 -15.70 0.19 -5.99
N PRO A 186 -16.88 0.00 -5.38
CA PRO A 186 -17.02 -0.40 -3.98
C PRO A 186 -16.40 -1.78 -3.67
N ALA A 187 -16.24 -2.63 -4.69
CA ALA A 187 -15.59 -3.93 -4.59
C ALA A 187 -14.06 -3.83 -4.41
N LEU A 188 -13.41 -2.77 -4.91
CA LEU A 188 -11.98 -2.52 -4.71
C LEU A 188 -11.75 -1.99 -3.30
N PHE A 189 -11.58 -2.93 -2.38
CA PHE A 189 -11.48 -2.67 -0.96
C PHE A 189 -10.23 -1.83 -0.66
N LEU A 190 -10.38 -0.80 0.19
CA LEU A 190 -9.32 0.13 0.66
C LEU A 190 -8.76 1.11 -0.38
N GLY A 191 -9.36 1.19 -1.56
CA GLY A 191 -8.93 2.14 -2.60
C GLY A 191 -7.54 1.82 -3.17
N VAL A 192 -7.21 0.53 -3.26
CA VAL A 192 -5.97 0.05 -3.86
C VAL A 192 -6.26 -1.07 -4.87
N PRO A 193 -5.42 -1.26 -5.90
CA PRO A 193 -5.52 -2.40 -6.79
C PRO A 193 -5.38 -3.74 -6.04
N PRO A 194 -5.95 -4.82 -6.57
CA PRO A 194 -5.81 -6.16 -5.99
C PRO A 194 -4.41 -6.72 -6.21
N MET A 195 -3.54 -6.49 -5.23
CA MET A 195 -2.10 -6.85 -5.25
C MET A 195 -1.77 -8.33 -5.40
N THR A 196 -2.78 -9.19 -5.45
CA THR A 196 -2.64 -10.63 -5.70
C THR A 196 -2.85 -11.00 -7.16
N GLN A 197 -3.17 -10.04 -8.03
CA GLN A 197 -3.44 -10.23 -9.46
C GLN A 197 -2.40 -9.49 -10.30
N THR A 198 -2.28 -9.85 -11.58
CA THR A 198 -1.43 -9.15 -12.57
C THR A 198 -2.12 -7.91 -13.12
N SER A 199 -3.43 -7.99 -13.30
CA SER A 199 -4.31 -6.91 -13.75
C SER A 199 -5.57 -6.83 -12.89
N TYR A 200 -6.33 -5.76 -13.07
CA TYR A 200 -7.61 -5.56 -12.42
C TYR A 200 -8.54 -4.75 -13.30
N SER A 201 -9.83 -5.05 -13.20
CA SER A 201 -10.90 -4.33 -13.88
C SER A 201 -11.64 -3.42 -12.90
N PHE A 202 -12.11 -2.28 -13.40
CA PHE A 202 -12.82 -1.29 -12.62
C PHE A 202 -13.82 -0.53 -13.48
N TYR A 203 -14.93 -0.11 -12.87
CA TYR A 203 -15.93 0.75 -13.48
C TYR A 203 -15.38 2.18 -13.63
N VAL A 204 -15.56 2.74 -14.81
CA VAL A 204 -15.17 4.11 -15.15
C VAL A 204 -16.14 4.59 -16.21
N PRO A 205 -16.73 5.80 -16.08
CA PRO A 205 -17.69 6.27 -17.07
C PRO A 205 -17.10 6.32 -18.48
N GLN A 206 -17.92 6.12 -19.49
CA GLN A 206 -17.46 6.02 -20.89
C GLN A 206 -16.55 7.19 -21.31
N ASN A 207 -16.93 8.44 -21.01
CA ASN A 207 -16.12 9.62 -21.34
C ASN A 207 -14.76 9.60 -20.61
N ASN A 208 -14.75 9.23 -19.32
CA ASN A 208 -13.52 9.12 -18.53
C ASN A 208 -12.65 7.93 -18.97
N ARG A 209 -13.25 6.86 -19.51
CA ARG A 209 -12.54 5.73 -20.10
C ARG A 209 -11.79 6.18 -21.36
N GLN A 210 -12.42 6.97 -22.22
CA GLN A 210 -11.76 7.53 -23.41
C GLN A 210 -10.54 8.38 -23.02
N GLU A 211 -10.70 9.28 -22.05
CA GLU A 211 -9.60 10.09 -21.50
C GLU A 211 -8.45 9.23 -20.95
N LEU A 212 -8.78 8.18 -20.20
CA LEU A 212 -7.81 7.24 -19.68
C LEU A 212 -7.03 6.55 -20.80
N MET A 213 -7.72 6.06 -21.83
CA MET A 213 -7.10 5.35 -22.95
C MET A 213 -6.22 6.29 -23.79
N ALA A 214 -6.67 7.52 -24.04
CA ALA A 214 -5.87 8.54 -24.72
C ALA A 214 -4.58 8.86 -23.94
N SER A 215 -4.68 9.02 -22.61
CA SER A 215 -3.51 9.23 -21.74
C SER A 215 -2.54 8.04 -21.76
N LEU A 216 -3.05 6.80 -21.78
CA LEU A 216 -2.23 5.59 -21.86
C LEU A 216 -1.55 5.43 -23.22
N LYS A 217 -2.20 5.82 -24.32
CA LYS A 217 -1.59 5.85 -25.66
C LYS A 217 -0.40 6.79 -25.71
N GLN A 218 -0.48 7.94 -25.05
CA GLN A 218 0.61 8.91 -24.96
C GLN A 218 1.73 8.46 -23.99
N ASN A 219 1.36 7.83 -22.87
CA ASN A 219 2.32 7.32 -21.89
C ASN A 219 1.86 5.98 -21.32
N PRO A 220 2.32 4.84 -21.87
CA PRO A 220 1.87 3.52 -21.45
C PRO A 220 2.44 3.07 -20.10
N ASN A 221 3.38 3.83 -19.52
CA ASN A 221 4.05 3.46 -18.28
C ASN A 221 3.44 4.17 -17.06
N PRO A 222 3.35 3.52 -15.88
CA PRO A 222 2.88 4.15 -14.67
C PRO A 222 3.84 5.25 -14.19
N SER A 223 3.31 6.38 -13.71
CA SER A 223 4.10 7.56 -13.30
C SER A 223 5.05 7.30 -12.12
N LYS A 224 4.78 6.27 -11.30
CA LYS A 224 5.59 5.90 -10.12
C LYS A 224 5.78 4.39 -10.05
N LYS A 225 6.99 3.93 -9.69
CA LYS A 225 7.29 2.52 -9.33
C LYS A 225 6.80 2.20 -7.91
N TRP A 226 5.50 2.30 -7.65
CA TRP A 226 4.91 2.07 -6.33
C TRP A 226 5.00 0.60 -5.87
N GLY A 227 5.27 -0.36 -6.78
CA GLY A 227 5.53 -1.77 -6.44
C GLY A 227 6.67 -1.99 -5.43
N HIS A 228 7.72 -1.14 -5.44
CA HIS A 228 8.77 -1.21 -4.42
C HIS A 228 8.29 -0.83 -3.01
N SER A 229 7.28 0.04 -2.91
CA SER A 229 6.67 0.41 -1.62
C SER A 229 5.82 -0.72 -1.05
N TYR A 230 5.28 -1.60 -1.89
CA TYR A 230 4.56 -2.80 -1.48
C TYR A 230 5.48 -3.86 -0.86
N ASN A 231 6.63 -4.15 -1.47
CA ASN A 231 7.59 -5.08 -0.87
C ASN A 231 8.14 -4.55 0.47
N ALA A 232 8.30 -3.23 0.60
CA ALA A 232 8.61 -2.59 1.88
C ALA A 232 7.48 -2.76 2.93
N LEU A 233 6.21 -2.80 2.49
CA LEU A 233 5.05 -3.08 3.36
C LEU A 233 5.03 -4.51 3.90
N LEU A 234 5.51 -5.47 3.12
CA LEU A 234 5.60 -6.88 3.50
C LEU A 234 6.73 -7.18 4.52
N GLY A 235 7.79 -6.36 4.54
CA GLY A 235 8.91 -6.54 5.48
C GLY A 235 8.56 -6.17 6.93
N SER A 236 9.27 -6.72 7.92
CA SER A 236 9.00 -6.56 9.37
C SER A 236 9.50 -5.25 10.01
N SER A 237 9.54 -4.15 9.25
CA SER A 237 10.06 -2.87 9.76
C SER A 237 9.15 -2.25 10.83
N ASN A 238 9.71 -1.91 11.99
CA ASN A 238 9.02 -1.19 13.07
C ASN A 238 8.42 0.15 12.59
N ARG A 239 9.06 0.80 11.62
CA ARG A 239 8.57 2.04 11.00
C ARG A 239 7.30 1.76 10.20
N VAL A 240 7.34 0.78 9.30
CA VAL A 240 6.20 0.38 8.47
C VAL A 240 5.03 -0.07 9.34
N THR A 241 5.30 -0.80 10.43
CA THR A 241 4.29 -1.18 11.41
C THR A 241 3.59 0.03 12.02
N ARG A 242 4.32 1.09 12.40
CA ARG A 242 3.73 2.35 12.92
C ARG A 242 2.90 3.10 11.87
N VAL A 243 3.35 3.12 10.61
CA VAL A 243 2.58 3.73 9.50
C VAL A 243 1.27 2.97 9.28
N LEU A 244 1.31 1.64 9.31
CA LEU A 244 0.12 0.79 9.22
C LEU A 244 -0.83 0.99 10.39
N GLU A 245 -0.32 1.13 11.62
CA GLU A 245 -1.15 1.42 12.80
C GLU A 245 -1.85 2.78 12.70
N LYS A 246 -1.17 3.79 12.13
CA LYS A 246 -1.69 5.17 12.04
C LYS A 246 -2.64 5.38 10.85
N PHE A 247 -2.34 4.78 9.71
CA PHE A 247 -3.04 5.07 8.45
C PHE A 247 -3.67 3.84 7.79
N GLY A 248 -3.35 2.64 8.25
CA GLY A 248 -3.94 1.41 7.75
C GLY A 248 -5.37 1.24 8.24
N ALA A 249 -6.17 0.49 7.51
CA ALA A 249 -7.52 0.18 7.95
C ALA A 249 -7.47 -1.06 8.84
N PRO A 250 -8.12 -1.04 10.02
CA PRO A 250 -8.22 -2.23 10.85
C PRO A 250 -9.22 -3.22 10.23
N ILE A 251 -8.78 -4.45 10.00
CA ILE A 251 -9.66 -5.59 9.70
C ILE A 251 -9.61 -6.55 10.87
N TYR A 252 -10.76 -7.14 11.17
CA TYR A 252 -10.89 -8.17 12.18
C TYR A 252 -11.29 -9.49 11.55
N PHE A 253 -10.73 -10.59 12.06
CA PHE A 253 -11.14 -11.95 11.73
C PHE A 253 -11.15 -12.81 12.99
N ARG A 254 -11.81 -13.97 12.92
CA ARG A 254 -11.82 -14.95 14.02
C ARG A 254 -10.89 -16.10 13.69
N VAL A 255 -10.16 -16.56 14.71
CA VAL A 255 -9.30 -17.75 14.65
C VAL A 255 -10.18 -18.98 14.42
N LYS A 256 -9.78 -19.82 13.47
CA LYS A 256 -10.39 -21.12 13.17
C LYS A 256 -9.58 -22.26 13.79
N THR A 257 -10.19 -23.44 13.90
CA THR A 257 -9.49 -24.66 14.29
C THR A 257 -8.28 -24.90 13.37
N GLY A 258 -7.10 -25.15 13.96
CA GLY A 258 -5.83 -25.34 13.24
C GLY A 258 -5.07 -24.05 12.88
N ASP A 259 -5.63 -22.85 13.11
CA ASP A 259 -4.91 -21.61 12.85
C ASP A 259 -3.76 -21.39 13.85
N ASN A 260 -2.57 -21.06 13.33
CA ASN A 260 -1.44 -20.57 14.13
C ASN A 260 -0.95 -19.20 13.62
N LEU A 261 -0.11 -18.50 14.41
CA LEU A 261 0.37 -17.16 14.07
C LEU A 261 1.20 -17.12 12.77
N TRP A 262 1.92 -18.20 12.46
CA TRP A 262 2.76 -18.29 11.26
C TRP A 262 1.90 -18.38 10.00
N ASP A 263 0.91 -19.27 9.98
CA ASP A 263 -0.04 -19.42 8.87
C ASP A 263 -0.93 -18.20 8.70
N LEU A 264 -1.44 -17.63 9.79
CA LEU A 264 -2.19 -16.39 9.74
C LEU A 264 -1.34 -15.24 9.22
N ALA A 265 -0.09 -15.10 9.64
CA ALA A 265 0.80 -14.06 9.13
C ALA A 265 1.03 -14.20 7.62
N ARG A 266 1.31 -15.41 7.12
CA ARG A 266 1.48 -15.68 5.67
C ARG A 266 0.19 -15.43 4.90
N LYS A 267 -0.93 -15.99 5.38
CA LYS A 267 -2.27 -15.82 4.81
C LYS A 267 -2.65 -14.35 4.70
N HIS A 268 -2.22 -13.52 5.65
CA HIS A 268 -2.46 -12.07 5.66
C HIS A 268 -1.31 -11.25 5.06
N LYS A 269 -0.29 -11.88 4.46
CA LYS A 269 0.91 -11.25 3.88
C LYS A 269 1.53 -10.21 4.83
N THR A 270 1.76 -10.61 6.08
CA THR A 270 2.39 -9.79 7.12
C THR A 270 3.43 -10.63 7.87
N SER A 271 4.11 -10.05 8.85
CA SER A 271 5.07 -10.79 9.70
C SER A 271 4.44 -11.23 11.02
N ILE A 272 4.91 -12.36 11.57
CA ILE A 272 4.49 -12.84 12.90
C ILE A 272 4.64 -11.74 13.95
N ARG A 273 5.79 -11.05 13.99
CA ARG A 273 6.05 -9.96 14.94
C ARG A 273 5.00 -8.85 14.85
N ARG A 274 4.58 -8.50 13.64
CA ARG A 274 3.58 -7.46 13.41
C ARG A 274 2.17 -7.93 13.81
N LEU A 275 1.79 -9.12 13.39
CA LEU A 275 0.50 -9.73 13.77
C LEU A 275 0.39 -9.84 15.29
N ALA A 276 1.45 -10.31 15.94
CA ALA A 276 1.51 -10.46 17.38
C ALA A 276 1.39 -9.10 18.09
N ARG A 277 2.18 -8.10 17.66
CA ARG A 277 2.11 -6.72 18.17
C ARG A 277 0.71 -6.12 18.09
N TRP A 278 0.03 -6.24 16.94
CA TRP A 278 -1.32 -5.67 16.77
C TRP A 278 -2.39 -6.29 17.67
N ASN A 279 -2.12 -7.50 18.16
CA ASN A 279 -3.03 -8.29 18.98
C ASN A 279 -2.57 -8.44 20.43
N ARG A 280 -1.51 -7.71 20.83
CA ARG A 280 -0.89 -7.84 22.16
C ARG A 280 -0.52 -9.29 22.48
N LEU A 281 0.00 -9.99 21.49
CA LEU A 281 0.51 -11.37 21.58
C LEU A 281 2.03 -11.36 21.52
N ASN A 282 2.64 -12.45 21.95
CA ASN A 282 4.04 -12.79 21.68
C ASN A 282 4.13 -13.96 20.67
N SER A 283 5.34 -14.33 20.26
CA SER A 283 5.55 -15.39 19.27
C SER A 283 5.19 -16.80 19.76
N LYS A 284 5.03 -17.00 21.07
CA LYS A 284 4.67 -18.28 21.70
C LYS A 284 3.19 -18.34 22.09
N SER A 285 2.40 -17.32 21.77
CA SER A 285 1.01 -17.24 22.22
C SER A 285 0.13 -18.27 21.53
N VAL A 286 -0.56 -19.09 22.32
CA VAL A 286 -1.56 -20.04 21.83
C VAL A 286 -2.81 -19.28 21.39
N LEU A 287 -3.31 -19.61 20.20
CA LEU A 287 -4.51 -18.98 19.63
C LEU A 287 -5.76 -19.79 19.98
N ARG A 288 -6.66 -19.19 20.78
CA ARG A 288 -7.96 -19.78 21.07
C ARG A 288 -8.89 -19.66 19.86
N VAL A 289 -9.59 -20.74 19.51
CA VAL A 289 -10.62 -20.73 18.46
C VAL A 289 -11.66 -19.65 18.76
N ASN A 290 -12.21 -19.04 17.72
CA ASN A 290 -13.13 -17.90 17.77
C ASN A 290 -12.57 -16.59 18.35
N ARG A 291 -11.32 -16.56 18.83
CA ARG A 291 -10.66 -15.31 19.25
C ARG A 291 -10.65 -14.33 18.08
N ARG A 292 -11.09 -13.10 18.34
CA ARG A 292 -11.08 -12.02 17.36
C ARG A 292 -9.67 -11.42 17.30
N LEU A 293 -9.02 -11.53 16.14
CA LEU A 293 -7.73 -10.90 15.85
C LEU A 293 -7.91 -9.70 14.93
N LYS A 294 -7.06 -8.70 15.13
CA LYS A 294 -6.95 -7.45 14.37
C LYS A 294 -5.71 -7.47 13.50
N ILE A 295 -5.85 -7.01 12.27
CA ILE A 295 -4.73 -6.68 11.38
C ILE A 295 -4.93 -5.29 10.81
N TYR A 296 -3.84 -4.60 10.49
CA TYR A 296 -3.90 -3.39 9.67
C TYR A 296 -3.56 -3.75 8.24
N VAL A 297 -4.48 -3.47 7.34
CA VAL A 297 -4.25 -3.58 5.90
C VAL A 297 -3.78 -2.23 5.36
N PRO A 298 -2.82 -2.21 4.41
CA PRO A 298 -2.36 -0.98 3.81
C PRO A 298 -3.52 -0.26 3.10
N THR A 299 -3.85 0.94 3.56
CA THR A 299 -4.64 1.87 2.75
C THR A 299 -3.73 2.57 1.76
N TRP A 300 -4.31 3.22 0.77
CA TRP A 300 -3.58 4.12 -0.10
C TRP A 300 -2.68 5.12 0.69
N ARG A 301 -3.17 5.70 1.79
CA ARG A 301 -2.40 6.65 2.62
C ARG A 301 -1.15 6.01 3.20
N VAL A 302 -1.21 4.73 3.59
CA VAL A 302 -0.03 3.96 4.00
C VAL A 302 1.00 3.89 2.87
N PHE A 303 0.57 3.62 1.63
CA PHE A 303 1.48 3.60 0.48
C PHE A 303 2.12 4.96 0.23
N ARG A 304 1.33 6.05 0.26
CA ARG A 304 1.85 7.43 0.13
C ARG A 304 2.90 7.71 1.19
N GLU A 305 2.61 7.37 2.44
CA GLU A 305 3.49 7.61 3.58
C GLU A 305 4.73 6.70 3.59
N VAL A 306 4.69 5.50 3.01
CA VAL A 306 5.90 4.68 2.80
C VAL A 306 6.73 5.23 1.64
N ALA A 307 6.10 5.68 0.55
CA ALA A 307 6.77 6.19 -0.65
C ALA A 307 7.50 7.53 -0.44
N ARG A 308 6.86 8.51 0.23
CA ARG A 308 7.48 9.81 0.61
C ARG A 308 8.71 9.67 1.49
N ASN A 309 8.80 8.52 2.13
CA ASN A 309 9.74 8.18 3.18
C ASN A 309 10.82 7.20 2.71
N SER A 310 10.67 6.66 1.50
CA SER A 310 11.71 5.98 0.74
C SER A 310 12.58 6.98 -0.02
N SER A 311 12.12 8.23 -0.19
CA SER A 311 12.88 9.35 -0.78
C SER A 311 13.91 9.95 0.19
N TYR A 312 13.79 9.70 1.49
CA TYR A 312 14.81 9.99 2.50
C TYR A 312 15.51 8.69 2.91
N SER A 313 16.57 8.34 2.18
CA SER A 313 17.62 7.34 2.47
C SER A 313 17.92 6.38 1.30
N SER A 314 18.03 6.88 0.08
CA SER A 314 19.12 6.41 -0.78
C SER A 314 20.37 7.25 -0.46
N THR A 315 20.85 7.20 0.79
CA THR A 315 22.25 7.54 1.04
C THR A 315 23.06 6.60 0.17
N ARG A 316 23.65 7.11 -0.91
CA ARG A 316 24.51 6.35 -1.82
C ARG A 316 25.49 5.57 -0.94
N LEU A 317 25.46 4.24 -1.03
CA LEU A 317 26.41 3.42 -0.32
C LEU A 317 27.74 3.60 -1.07
N ILE A 318 28.69 4.29 -0.46
CA ILE A 318 30.01 4.51 -1.05
C ILE A 318 30.87 3.35 -0.58
N ALA A 319 31.41 2.59 -1.55
CA ALA A 319 32.39 1.56 -1.28
C ALA A 319 33.77 2.22 -1.12
N LEU A 320 34.46 1.90 -0.03
CA LEU A 320 35.82 2.34 0.26
C LEU A 320 36.70 1.10 0.48
N ARG A 321 37.90 1.10 -0.08
CA ARG A 321 38.93 0.09 0.24
C ARG A 321 39.76 0.59 1.42
N ILE A 322 39.84 -0.20 2.49
CA ILE A 322 40.63 0.11 3.69
C ILE A 322 41.62 -1.03 3.95
N ARG A 323 42.69 -0.75 4.71
CA ARG A 323 43.56 -1.80 5.26
C ARG A 323 43.13 -2.13 6.70
N VAL A 324 43.13 -3.41 7.03
CA VAL A 324 42.84 -3.89 8.40
C VAL A 324 43.97 -3.45 9.33
N PRO A 325 43.69 -2.70 10.41
CA PRO A 325 44.72 -2.30 11.37
C PRO A 325 45.26 -3.50 12.15
N LYS A 326 46.48 -3.40 12.71
CA LYS A 326 47.08 -4.43 13.55
C LYS A 326 46.16 -4.70 14.76
N GLY A 327 45.73 -5.96 14.95
CA GLY A 327 44.73 -6.34 15.97
C GLY A 327 43.26 -6.00 15.63
N GLY A 328 42.94 -5.60 14.40
CA GLY A 328 41.60 -5.19 14.01
C GLY A 328 40.61 -6.35 13.82
N ALA A 329 39.45 -6.26 14.49
CA ALA A 329 38.34 -7.22 14.33
C ALA A 329 37.24 -6.69 13.38
N LEU A 330 36.56 -7.59 12.65
CA LEU A 330 35.45 -7.23 11.74
C LEU A 330 34.29 -6.54 12.47
N SER A 331 34.07 -6.83 13.75
CA SER A 331 33.06 -6.18 14.60
C SER A 331 33.34 -4.68 14.75
N VAL A 332 34.58 -4.34 15.12
CA VAL A 332 35.05 -2.95 15.28
C VAL A 332 35.02 -2.20 13.95
N ILE A 333 35.41 -2.86 12.86
CA ILE A 333 35.34 -2.28 11.51
C ILE A 333 33.88 -2.06 11.11
N ALA A 334 32.99 -3.03 11.34
CA ALA A 334 31.57 -2.89 11.02
C ALA A 334 30.91 -1.75 11.79
N GLU A 335 31.23 -1.61 13.08
CA GLU A 335 30.77 -0.52 13.93
C GLU A 335 31.28 0.84 13.43
N LYS A 336 32.59 0.96 13.16
CA LYS A 336 33.22 2.18 12.63
C LYS A 336 32.56 2.68 11.35
N TYR A 337 32.21 1.77 10.44
CA TYR A 337 31.57 2.12 9.15
C TYR A 337 30.03 2.02 9.19
N ARG A 338 29.44 1.86 10.37
CA ARG A 338 27.98 1.78 10.58
C ARG A 338 27.32 0.74 9.65
N THR A 339 27.97 -0.40 9.50
CA THR A 339 27.49 -1.58 8.76
C THR A 339 27.41 -2.78 9.71
N SER A 340 27.07 -3.96 9.20
CA SER A 340 27.01 -5.20 9.99
C SER A 340 28.13 -6.15 9.56
N VAL A 341 28.69 -6.91 10.49
CA VAL A 341 29.72 -7.94 10.23
C VAL A 341 29.32 -8.85 9.07
N ARG A 342 28.08 -9.35 9.05
CA ARG A 342 27.55 -10.19 7.96
C ARG A 342 27.59 -9.53 6.58
N LYS A 343 27.34 -8.21 6.50
CA LYS A 343 27.44 -7.46 5.24
C LYS A 343 28.89 -7.26 4.81
N LEU A 344 29.75 -6.96 5.78
CA LEU A 344 31.18 -6.76 5.58
C LEU A 344 31.84 -8.05 5.06
N MET A 345 31.52 -9.19 5.66
CA MET A 345 31.96 -10.51 5.19
C MET A 345 31.50 -10.80 3.78
N ARG A 346 30.21 -10.57 3.48
CA ARG A 346 29.66 -10.78 2.14
C ARG A 346 30.32 -9.91 1.08
N TRP A 347 30.60 -8.63 1.37
CA TRP A 347 31.29 -7.74 0.41
C TRP A 347 32.73 -8.14 0.13
N ASN A 348 33.35 -8.86 1.06
CA ASN A 348 34.75 -9.29 0.98
C ASN A 348 34.91 -10.79 0.77
N LYS A 349 33.81 -11.51 0.48
CA LYS A 349 33.76 -12.96 0.29
C LYS A 349 34.43 -13.75 1.44
N LEU A 350 34.24 -13.30 2.69
CA LEU A 350 34.79 -13.96 3.88
C LEU A 350 33.79 -15.00 4.41
N SER A 351 34.28 -16.22 4.66
CA SER A 351 33.49 -17.33 5.22
C SER A 351 33.32 -17.23 6.75
N ASN A 352 34.30 -16.65 7.46
CA ASN A 352 34.30 -16.51 8.92
C ASN A 352 34.69 -15.06 9.35
N PRO A 353 34.07 -14.45 10.38
CA PRO A 353 34.45 -13.15 10.91
C PRO A 353 35.90 -13.01 11.40
N HIS A 354 36.57 -14.12 11.71
CA HIS A 354 37.99 -14.14 12.13
C HIS A 354 38.98 -14.32 10.97
N ALA A 355 38.49 -14.48 9.73
CA ALA A 355 39.33 -14.76 8.56
C ALA A 355 40.13 -13.52 8.05
N ILE A 356 40.24 -12.46 8.85
CA ILE A 356 40.96 -11.23 8.46
C ILE A 356 42.32 -11.14 9.11
N ARG A 357 43.33 -10.71 8.35
CA ARG A 357 44.70 -10.48 8.82
C ARG A 357 45.05 -8.99 8.82
N ALA A 358 45.96 -8.58 9.71
CA ALA A 358 46.49 -7.23 9.71
C ALA A 358 47.08 -6.88 8.32
N GLY A 359 46.82 -5.66 7.83
CA GLY A 359 47.26 -5.20 6.50
C GLY A 359 46.36 -5.62 5.34
N GLN A 360 45.45 -6.60 5.53
CA GLN A 360 44.54 -7.07 4.48
C GLN A 360 43.63 -5.95 3.97
N ARG A 361 43.39 -5.91 2.66
CA ARG A 361 42.49 -4.91 2.04
C ARG A 361 41.05 -5.40 2.13
N LEU A 362 40.17 -4.57 2.71
CA LEU A 362 38.73 -4.82 2.77
C LEU A 362 37.96 -3.70 2.08
N VAL A 363 36.94 -4.10 1.31
CA VAL A 363 35.87 -3.24 0.79
C VAL A 363 34.83 -3.04 1.89
N VAL A 364 34.67 -1.80 2.34
CA VAL A 364 33.67 -1.41 3.31
C VAL A 364 32.67 -0.46 2.65
N GLY A 365 31.39 -0.72 2.84
CA GLY A 365 30.33 0.20 2.43
C GLY A 365 29.95 1.13 3.58
N TYR A 366 30.09 2.44 3.38
CA TYR A 366 29.61 3.45 4.32
C TYR A 366 28.57 4.37 3.67
N ARG A 367 27.72 4.96 4.48
CA ARG A 367 26.67 5.88 4.02
C ARG A 367 27.15 7.31 4.20
N LYS A 368 27.32 8.06 3.11
CA LYS A 368 27.48 9.52 3.19
C LYS A 368 26.12 10.09 3.58
N ALA A 369 25.97 10.51 4.83
CA ALA A 369 24.77 11.21 5.26
C ALA A 369 24.68 12.51 4.44
N SER A 370 23.55 12.75 3.80
CA SER A 370 23.21 14.05 3.23
C SER A 370 22.93 15.03 4.37
N ASN A 371 23.99 15.45 5.06
CA ASN A 371 24.03 16.65 5.87
C ASN A 371 25.42 17.24 5.63
N SER A 372 25.52 18.06 4.59
CA SER A 372 26.47 19.15 4.59
C SER A 372 26.13 20.07 5.76
N ASN A 373 27.04 20.10 6.73
CA ASN A 373 27.34 21.15 7.70
C ASN A 373 27.57 20.52 9.09
N LEU A 374 28.81 20.10 9.33
CA LEU A 374 29.34 20.01 10.69
C LEU A 374 29.31 21.42 11.29
N PRO A 375 28.77 21.64 12.49
CA PRO A 375 28.79 22.95 13.13
C PRO A 375 30.24 23.37 13.37
N ARG A 376 30.62 24.53 12.83
CA ARG A 376 32.01 25.02 12.78
C ARG A 376 32.55 25.56 14.10
N GLU A 377 31.80 25.56 15.20
CA GLU A 377 32.29 26.11 16.48
C GLU A 377 31.94 25.26 17.71
N ALA A 378 31.94 23.94 17.57
CA ALA A 378 31.86 23.08 18.74
C ALA A 378 33.28 22.84 19.30
N SER A 379 33.56 23.30 20.53
CA SER A 379 34.83 22.96 21.20
C SER A 379 34.86 21.45 21.47
N VAL A 380 35.74 20.74 20.75
CA VAL A 380 35.93 19.29 20.86
C VAL A 380 37.28 19.02 21.52
N ILE A 381 37.27 18.21 22.57
CA ILE A 381 38.50 17.78 23.25
C ILE A 381 38.72 16.27 23.06
N ARG A 382 39.94 15.79 23.33
CA ARG A 382 40.19 14.37 23.56
C ARG A 382 40.08 14.08 25.06
N VAL A 383 39.33 13.05 25.42
CA VAL A 383 39.15 12.64 26.82
C VAL A 383 40.49 12.21 27.41
N PRO A 384 41.00 12.87 28.48
CA PRO A 384 42.27 12.50 29.10
C PRO A 384 42.20 11.13 29.79
N ARG A 385 43.37 10.55 30.10
CA ARG A 385 43.46 9.29 30.86
C ARG A 385 42.81 9.45 32.24
N ASN A 386 42.16 8.40 32.72
CA ASN A 386 41.51 8.30 34.03
C ASN A 386 40.49 9.40 34.35
N THR A 387 39.89 10.02 33.33
CA THR A 387 38.91 11.11 33.52
C THR A 387 37.48 10.62 33.36
N THR A 388 36.61 11.02 34.29
CA THR A 388 35.16 10.72 34.24
C THR A 388 34.35 11.85 33.60
N LEU A 389 33.10 11.57 33.19
CA LEU A 389 32.18 12.62 32.73
C LEU A 389 31.89 13.69 33.77
N SER A 390 31.92 13.35 35.07
CA SER A 390 31.71 14.31 36.16
C SER A 390 32.87 15.31 36.26
N HIS A 391 34.11 14.82 36.20
CA HIS A 391 35.31 15.66 36.11
C HIS A 391 35.29 16.62 34.91
N LEU A 392 34.86 16.15 33.74
CA LEU A 392 34.71 17.02 32.56
C LEU A 392 33.55 18.00 32.69
N ALA A 393 32.46 17.61 33.33
CA ALA A 393 31.31 18.48 33.55
C ALA A 393 31.70 19.71 34.41
N ILE A 394 32.44 19.48 35.50
CA ILE A 394 32.95 20.55 36.37
C ILE A 394 33.91 21.46 35.59
N ARG A 395 34.91 20.87 34.91
CA ARG A 395 35.93 21.63 34.16
C ARG A 395 35.35 22.54 33.10
N TYR A 396 34.28 22.09 32.42
CA TYR A 396 33.63 22.85 31.34
C TYR A 396 32.33 23.54 31.77
N LYS A 397 32.11 23.69 33.09
CA LYS A 397 30.94 24.37 33.68
C LYS A 397 29.61 23.90 33.07
N THR A 398 29.45 22.59 32.94
CA THR A 398 28.26 21.93 32.37
C THR A 398 27.86 20.73 33.24
N SER A 399 26.93 19.89 32.79
CA SER A 399 26.55 18.67 33.50
C SER A 399 26.95 17.40 32.73
N ALA A 400 27.25 16.32 33.46
CA ALA A 400 27.56 15.03 32.87
C ALA A 400 26.43 14.55 31.93
N ARG A 401 25.18 14.85 32.28
CA ARG A 401 24.00 14.59 31.45
C ARG A 401 24.01 15.38 30.15
N LYS A 402 24.35 16.68 30.17
CA LYS A 402 24.47 17.49 28.95
C LYS A 402 25.59 16.97 28.06
N LEU A 403 26.74 16.64 28.62
CA LEU A 403 27.85 16.01 27.89
C LEU A 403 27.43 14.68 27.24
N MET A 404 26.70 13.82 27.95
CA MET A 404 26.16 12.59 27.37
C MET A 404 25.23 12.88 26.18
N THR A 405 24.32 13.83 26.33
CA THR A 405 23.35 14.16 25.28
C THR A 405 23.99 14.72 24.01
N TRP A 406 24.98 15.62 24.14
CA TRP A 406 25.68 16.19 22.97
C TRP A 406 26.52 15.17 22.22
N ASN A 407 26.99 14.13 22.92
CA ASN A 407 27.86 13.11 22.38
C ASN A 407 27.14 11.79 22.06
N GLY A 408 25.81 11.74 22.26
CA GLY A 408 25.01 10.54 22.01
C GLY A 408 25.34 9.36 22.93
N LEU A 409 25.90 9.62 24.11
CA LEU A 409 26.15 8.59 25.12
C LEU A 409 24.85 8.28 25.87
N THR A 410 24.52 7.00 26.01
CA THR A 410 23.34 6.56 26.77
C THR A 410 23.65 6.30 28.24
N ASN A 411 24.93 6.15 28.62
CA ASN A 411 25.39 6.10 30.00
C ASN A 411 26.87 6.54 30.13
N SER A 412 27.32 6.81 31.36
CA SER A 412 28.65 7.36 31.63
C SER A 412 29.81 6.40 31.38
N ARG A 413 29.58 5.09 31.44
CA ARG A 413 30.58 4.04 31.21
C ARG A 413 31.02 3.95 29.74
N GLN A 414 30.29 4.59 28.83
CA GLN A 414 30.64 4.68 27.41
C GLN A 414 31.71 5.74 27.12
N LEU A 415 32.07 6.58 28.11
CA LEU A 415 33.21 7.49 27.98
C LEU A 415 34.51 6.67 27.98
N ARG A 416 35.32 6.83 26.93
CA ARG A 416 36.62 6.14 26.82
C ARG A 416 37.74 7.17 26.71
N THR A 417 38.87 6.89 27.35
CA THR A 417 40.11 7.65 27.16
C THR A 417 40.43 7.81 25.67
N GLY A 418 40.82 9.01 25.25
CA GLY A 418 41.15 9.35 23.87
C GLY A 418 39.94 9.60 22.95
N MET A 419 38.71 9.38 23.43
CA MET A 419 37.49 9.70 22.68
C MET A 419 37.41 11.21 22.40
N ARG A 420 36.96 11.59 21.19
CA ARG A 420 36.62 13.00 20.89
C ARG A 420 35.25 13.32 21.49
N LEU A 421 35.21 14.30 22.39
CA LEU A 421 34.02 14.68 23.14
C LEU A 421 33.70 16.16 22.92
N TYR A 422 32.46 16.46 22.54
CA TYR A 422 31.88 17.80 22.53
C TYR A 422 31.65 18.26 23.97
N VAL A 423 32.26 19.38 24.36
CA VAL A 423 32.18 19.93 25.73
C VAL A 423 31.37 21.22 25.85
N LYS A 424 30.87 21.77 24.74
CA LYS A 424 29.92 22.88 24.69
C LYS A 424 28.74 22.54 23.77
N ALA A 425 27.59 23.18 24.01
CA ALA A 425 26.36 22.92 23.26
C ALA A 425 26.54 23.26 21.77
N PRO A 426 26.17 22.38 20.83
CA PRO A 426 26.12 22.76 19.42
C PRO A 426 24.98 23.76 19.21
N GLU A 427 25.26 24.91 18.58
CA GLU A 427 24.23 25.93 18.32
C GLU A 427 23.04 25.33 17.55
N LYS A 428 21.84 25.57 18.08
CA LYS A 428 20.59 25.15 17.44
C LYS A 428 20.16 26.21 16.44
N ILE A 429 20.07 25.88 15.16
CA ILE A 429 19.36 26.71 14.18
C ILE A 429 17.88 26.78 14.60
N LYS A 430 17.48 27.91 15.20
CA LYS A 430 16.07 28.25 15.44
C LYS A 430 15.42 28.56 14.10
N ARG A 431 14.51 27.71 13.62
CA ARG A 431 13.58 28.09 12.54
C ARG A 431 12.61 29.15 13.09
N LYS A 432 12.81 30.43 12.76
CA LYS A 432 11.75 31.44 12.87
C LYS A 432 10.63 31.05 11.89
N GLN A 433 9.40 30.94 12.40
CA GLN A 433 8.20 30.96 11.57
C GLN A 433 8.11 32.33 10.90
N GLN A 434 8.16 32.37 9.56
CA GLN A 434 7.74 33.56 8.81
C GLN A 434 6.43 33.25 8.11
N LYS A 435 5.47 34.17 8.32
CA LYS A 435 4.11 34.20 7.81
C LYS A 435 4.09 34.08 6.29
N ARG A 436 3.06 33.40 5.77
CA ARG A 436 2.73 33.38 4.34
C ARG A 436 2.39 34.79 3.89
N ILE A 437 3.17 35.32 2.96
CA ILE A 437 2.74 36.39 2.05
C ILE A 437 2.81 35.80 0.65
N VAL A 438 1.69 35.83 -0.05
CA VAL A 438 1.57 35.43 -1.45
C VAL A 438 1.99 36.62 -2.31
N ALA A 439 2.92 36.43 -3.24
CA ALA A 439 3.01 37.27 -4.43
C ALA A 439 3.65 36.54 -5.62
N LYS A 440 2.85 36.51 -6.69
CA LYS A 440 3.09 36.38 -8.15
C LYS A 440 4.10 35.36 -8.72
N LYS A 441 3.55 34.55 -9.65
CA LYS A 441 4.26 33.87 -10.74
C LYS A 441 5.24 34.84 -11.41
N ASN A 442 6.53 34.47 -11.43
CA ASN A 442 7.41 34.82 -12.53
C ASN A 442 7.94 33.53 -13.15
N SER A 443 7.40 33.24 -14.33
CA SER A 443 7.87 32.26 -15.28
C SER A 443 9.30 32.60 -15.71
N ARG A 444 10.30 31.88 -15.18
CA ARG A 444 11.59 31.78 -15.88
C ARG A 444 11.41 30.81 -17.04
N ARG A 445 11.37 31.37 -18.25
CA ARG A 445 11.53 30.69 -19.54
C ARG A 445 12.62 29.61 -19.40
N LEU A 446 12.29 28.36 -19.72
CA LEU A 446 13.27 27.31 -19.94
C LEU A 446 14.08 27.72 -21.18
N ILE A 447 15.37 28.00 -21.00
CA ILE A 447 16.30 28.23 -22.13
C ILE A 447 16.33 26.92 -22.93
N LYS A 448 15.91 26.96 -24.20
CA LYS A 448 16.06 25.82 -25.14
C LYS A 448 17.55 25.64 -25.41
N VAL A 449 18.14 24.59 -24.84
CA VAL A 449 19.54 24.21 -25.10
C VAL A 449 19.57 23.37 -26.38
N ARG A 450 20.31 23.81 -27.39
CA ARG A 450 20.57 23.05 -28.62
C ARG A 450 21.90 22.32 -28.49
N HIS A 451 22.11 21.29 -29.29
CA HIS A 451 23.34 20.50 -29.28
C HIS A 451 24.03 20.60 -30.65
N LYS A 452 25.36 20.71 -30.65
CA LYS A 452 26.20 20.69 -31.85
C LYS A 452 27.25 19.59 -31.71
N ILE A 453 27.62 18.95 -32.81
CA ILE A 453 28.71 17.97 -32.83
C ILE A 453 29.97 18.68 -33.34
N ILE A 454 31.05 18.63 -32.56
CA ILE A 454 32.37 19.15 -32.93
C ILE A 454 33.39 18.02 -32.99
N ARG A 455 34.52 18.21 -33.65
CA ARG A 455 35.65 17.27 -33.62
C ARG A 455 36.77 17.85 -32.77
N VAL A 456 37.31 17.03 -31.88
CA VAL A 456 38.43 17.38 -31.00
C VAL A 456 39.69 17.60 -31.84
N ARG A 457 40.33 18.76 -31.70
CA ARG A 457 41.58 19.14 -32.38
C ARG A 457 42.80 18.92 -31.47
N ASN A 458 43.99 19.02 -32.05
CA ASN A 458 45.23 18.90 -31.27
C ASN A 458 45.33 20.05 -30.27
N GLY A 459 45.55 19.74 -28.99
CA GLY A 459 45.56 20.73 -27.89
C GLY A 459 44.21 21.00 -27.21
N ASP A 460 43.09 20.44 -27.70
CA ASP A 460 41.79 20.61 -27.06
C ASP A 460 41.72 19.90 -25.70
N THR A 461 41.14 20.58 -24.70
CA THR A 461 40.79 19.99 -23.41
C THR A 461 39.29 20.12 -23.15
N LEU A 462 38.69 19.16 -22.41
CA LEU A 462 37.27 19.26 -22.04
C LEU A 462 36.96 20.53 -21.23
N TRP A 463 37.95 21.04 -20.48
CA TRP A 463 37.83 22.30 -19.77
C TRP A 463 37.77 23.50 -20.73
N GLY A 464 38.66 23.55 -21.73
CA GLY A 464 38.64 24.57 -22.77
C GLY A 464 37.33 24.55 -23.56
N ILE A 465 36.89 23.37 -23.98
CA ILE A 465 35.62 23.18 -24.71
C ILE A 465 34.43 23.60 -23.82
N ALA A 466 34.40 23.20 -22.55
CA ALA A 466 33.31 23.58 -21.64
C ALA A 466 33.20 25.10 -21.47
N ARG A 467 34.33 25.80 -21.41
CA ARG A 467 34.38 27.26 -21.33
C ARG A 467 33.84 27.92 -22.60
N ILE A 468 34.25 27.45 -23.78
CA ILE A 468 33.80 27.97 -25.09
C ILE A 468 32.27 27.83 -25.23
N TYR A 469 31.73 26.66 -24.88
CA TYR A 469 30.30 26.38 -25.03
C TYR A 469 29.46 26.75 -23.79
N ARG A 470 30.02 27.54 -22.86
CA ARG A 470 29.37 28.01 -21.63
C ARG A 470 28.67 26.90 -20.85
N THR A 471 29.32 25.74 -20.77
CA THR A 471 28.86 24.55 -20.05
C THR A 471 29.90 24.13 -19.01
N THR A 472 29.73 22.94 -18.42
CA THR A 472 30.71 22.40 -17.46
C THR A 472 31.32 21.10 -17.99
N VAL A 473 32.56 20.82 -17.60
CA VAL A 473 33.27 19.57 -17.94
C VAL A 473 32.41 18.35 -17.56
N LYS A 474 31.79 18.40 -16.38
CA LYS A 474 30.88 17.36 -15.90
C LYS A 474 29.66 17.14 -16.81
N VAL A 475 29.13 18.20 -17.40
CA VAL A 475 28.03 18.11 -18.37
C VAL A 475 28.53 17.51 -19.69
N LEU A 476 29.72 17.89 -20.18
CA LEU A 476 30.30 17.31 -21.40
C LEU A 476 30.64 15.82 -21.25
N VAL A 477 31.22 15.42 -20.12
CA VAL A 477 31.52 14.02 -19.80
C VAL A 477 30.24 13.20 -19.75
N ALA A 478 29.19 13.72 -19.12
CA ALA A 478 27.91 13.03 -19.02
C ALA A 478 27.17 12.96 -20.38
N LEU A 479 27.23 14.03 -21.18
CA LEU A 479 26.55 14.12 -22.47
C LEU A 479 27.19 13.24 -23.55
N ASN A 480 28.48 12.93 -23.42
CA ASN A 480 29.26 12.14 -24.38
C ASN A 480 29.73 10.80 -23.83
N GLU A 481 29.18 10.38 -22.68
CA GLU A 481 29.49 9.11 -22.02
C GLU A 481 30.99 8.84 -21.82
N LEU A 482 31.77 9.89 -21.55
CA LEU A 482 33.22 9.76 -21.38
C LEU A 482 33.55 9.09 -20.05
N LYS A 483 34.56 8.20 -20.06
CA LYS A 483 34.98 7.46 -18.86
C LYS A 483 35.59 8.38 -17.78
N SER A 484 36.19 9.50 -18.17
CA SER A 484 36.73 10.52 -17.26
C SER A 484 37.06 11.84 -17.99
N GLU A 485 37.38 12.88 -17.21
CA GLU A 485 37.71 14.23 -17.72
C GLU A 485 39.02 14.29 -18.53
N SER A 486 39.86 13.24 -18.47
CA SER A 486 41.11 13.11 -19.22
C SER A 486 41.00 12.20 -20.45
N HIS A 487 39.82 11.66 -20.74
CA HIS A 487 39.59 10.80 -21.90
C HIS A 487 39.00 11.59 -23.07
N LEU A 488 39.88 12.32 -23.77
CA LEU A 488 39.57 13.01 -25.02
C LEU A 488 40.58 12.56 -26.08
N ARG A 489 40.12 12.03 -27.22
CA ARG A 489 40.99 11.56 -28.31
C ARG A 489 40.98 12.53 -29.47
N LEU A 490 42.12 12.71 -30.15
CA LEU A 490 42.21 13.50 -31.37
C LEU A 490 41.16 13.02 -32.40
N ASN A 491 40.50 13.96 -33.08
CA ASN A 491 39.44 13.73 -34.08
C ASN A 491 38.15 13.08 -33.55
N GLN A 492 38.02 12.85 -32.24
CA GLN A 492 36.80 12.35 -31.62
C GLN A 492 35.64 13.35 -31.82
N LYS A 493 34.48 12.84 -32.23
CA LYS A 493 33.24 13.64 -32.30
C LYS A 493 32.68 13.83 -30.89
N LEU A 494 32.40 15.08 -30.52
CA LEU A 494 31.90 15.48 -29.21
C LEU A 494 30.64 16.32 -29.36
N ILE A 495 29.56 15.90 -28.70
CA ILE A 495 28.29 16.62 -28.58
C ILE A 495 28.44 17.70 -27.50
N VAL A 496 28.27 18.96 -27.88
CA VAL A 496 28.36 20.10 -26.96
C VAL A 496 27.02 20.84 -26.91
N PRO A 497 26.50 21.17 -25.71
CA PRO A 497 25.32 21.99 -25.57
C PRO A 497 25.68 23.45 -25.79
N TYR A 498 24.85 24.20 -26.51
CA TYR A 498 24.99 25.66 -26.59
C TYR A 498 23.63 26.34 -26.36
N PRO A 499 23.61 27.54 -25.76
CA PRO A 499 22.39 28.32 -25.61
C PRO A 499 21.85 28.70 -26.98
N SER A 500 20.54 28.61 -27.20
CA SER A 500 19.92 29.29 -28.35
C SER A 500 19.92 30.79 -28.12
#